data_AF-A0A4R1IG24-F1
#
_entry.id   AF-A0A4R1IG24-F1
#
_cell.length_a   1.000
_cell.length_b   1.000
_cell.length_c   1.000
_cell.angle_alpha   90.00
_cell.angle_beta   90.00
_cell.angle_gamma   90.00
#
_symmetry.space_group_name_H-M   'P 1'
#
loop_
_entity.id
_entity.type
_entity.pdbx_description
1 polymer ?
#
loop_
_entity_poly.entity_id
_entity_poly.type
_entity_poly.pdbx_seq_one_letter_code
_entity_poly.pdbx_strand_id
1 'polypeptide(L)' 'MPPVFLVALGALGTAALVKVLVRESRRVNTELDAQRRAEKAGALDARATLRRDPASGEYRPGDS' A
#
# COMPACT_ATOMS: atom_id res chain seq x y z
N MET A 1 33.94 -27.39 -11.70
CA MET A 1 33.11 -26.74 -10.67
C MET A 1 31.68 -27.21 -10.85
N PRO A 2 31.05 -27.85 -9.84
CA PRO A 2 29.68 -28.32 -9.96
C PRO A 2 28.75 -27.16 -10.37
N PRO A 3 27.91 -27.31 -11.41
CA PRO A 3 27.10 -26.22 -11.97
C PRO A 3 26.14 -25.60 -10.94
N VAL A 4 25.80 -26.35 -9.90
CA VAL A 4 24.98 -25.90 -8.77
C VAL A 4 25.57 -24.67 -8.08
N PHE A 5 26.91 -24.57 -7.96
CA PHE A 5 27.53 -23.42 -7.33
C PHE A 5 27.37 -22.14 -8.15
N LEU A 6 27.43 -22.23 -9.48
CA LEU A 6 27.23 -21.08 -10.35
C LEU A 6 25.79 -20.57 -10.27
N VAL A 7 24.83 -21.48 -10.26
CA VAL A 7 23.40 -21.14 -10.10
C VAL A 7 23.14 -20.54 -8.72
N ALA A 8 23.68 -21.13 -7.65
CA ALA A 8 23.53 -20.62 -6.30
C ALA A 8 24.14 -19.22 -6.15
N LEU A 9 25.34 -18.98 -6.71
CA LEU A 9 25.99 -17.67 -6.68
C LEU A 9 25.17 -16.63 -7.45
N GLY A 10 24.64 -17.00 -8.62
CA GLY A 10 23.76 -16.15 -9.43
C GLY A 10 22.48 -15.77 -8.70
N ALA A 11 21.82 -16.75 -8.07
CA ALA A 11 20.60 -16.53 -7.28
C ALA A 11 20.86 -15.66 -6.05
N LEU A 12 21.98 -15.87 -5.35
CA LEU A 12 22.37 -15.05 -4.20
C LEU A 12 22.67 -13.61 -4.63
N GLY A 13 23.38 -13.41 -5.74
CA GLY A 13 23.67 -12.09 -6.28
C GLY A 13 22.41 -11.32 -6.67
N THR A 14 21.48 -11.97 -7.37
CA THR A 14 20.19 -11.34 -7.72
C THR A 14 19.35 -11.02 -6.51
N ALA A 15 19.26 -11.92 -5.52
CA ALA A 15 18.53 -11.67 -4.28
C ALA A 15 19.10 -10.47 -3.49
N ALA A 16 20.43 -10.34 -3.46
CA ALA A 16 21.09 -9.21 -2.81
C ALA A 16 20.75 -7.87 -3.49
N LEU A 17 20.79 -7.83 -4.84
CA LEU A 17 20.43 -6.63 -5.61
C LEU A 17 18.96 -6.23 -5.40
N VAL A 18 18.03 -7.21 -5.45
CA VAL A 18 16.61 -6.96 -5.19
C VAL A 18 16.41 -6.38 -3.79
N LYS A 19 17.09 -6.92 -2.77
CA LYS A 19 17.01 -6.40 -1.40
C LYS A 19 17.46 -4.95 -1.30
N VAL A 20 18.54 -4.57 -2.00
CA VAL A 20 19.05 -3.19 -2.03
C VAL A 20 18.05 -2.27 -2.75
N LEU A 21 17.56 -2.67 -3.92
CA LEU A 21 16.55 -1.93 -4.68
C LEU A 21 15.27 -1.70 -3.87
N VAL A 22 14.75 -2.74 -3.20
CA VAL A 22 13.57 -2.63 -2.33
C VAL A 22 13.85 -1.71 -1.16
N ARG A 23 15.03 -1.78 -0.55
CA ARG A 23 15.40 -0.90 0.58
C ARG A 23 15.48 0.56 0.15
N GLU A 24 16.12 0.85 -0.98
CA GLU A 24 16.25 2.22 -1.47
C GLU A 24 14.92 2.75 -2.00
N SER A 25 14.15 1.91 -2.71
CA SER A 25 12.79 2.21 -3.12
C SER A 25 11.93 2.55 -1.91
N ARG A 26 11.95 1.75 -0.82
CA ARG A 26 11.23 2.08 0.41
C ARG A 26 11.71 3.37 1.05
N ARG A 27 13.02 3.61 1.10
CA ARG A 27 13.61 4.84 1.66
C ARG A 27 13.15 6.09 0.92
N VAL A 28 13.06 6.03 -0.41
CA VAL A 28 12.54 7.13 -1.23
C VAL A 28 11.01 7.22 -1.12
N ASN A 29 10.33 6.07 -1.08
CA ASN A 29 8.88 5.97 -1.16
C ASN A 29 8.17 6.19 0.19
N THR A 30 8.91 6.40 1.30
CA THR A 30 8.30 6.69 2.60
C THR A 30 7.42 7.93 2.57
N GLU A 31 7.77 8.91 1.74
CA GLU A 31 6.99 10.13 1.55
C GLU A 31 5.70 9.88 0.74
N LEU A 32 5.79 9.09 -0.33
CA LEU A 32 4.61 8.66 -1.10
C LEU A 32 3.69 7.75 -0.29
N ASP A 33 4.23 6.88 0.55
CA ASP A 33 3.44 6.02 1.44
C ASP A 33 2.81 6.81 2.60
N ALA A 34 3.38 7.95 3.00
CA ALA A 34 2.71 8.89 3.91
C ALA A 34 1.54 9.60 3.20
N GLN A 35 1.75 10.08 1.98
CA GLN A 35 0.70 10.72 1.16
C GLN A 35 -0.45 9.75 0.86
N ARG A 36 -0.16 8.52 0.41
CA ARG A 36 -1.18 7.48 0.18
C ARG A 36 -1.95 7.10 1.44
N ARG A 37 -1.33 7.14 2.62
CA ARG A 37 -2.02 6.91 3.89
C ARG A 37 -2.92 8.08 4.25
N ALA A 38 -2.46 9.32 4.05
CA ALA A 38 -3.27 10.52 4.26
C ALA A 38 -4.47 10.59 3.30
N GLU A 39 -4.28 10.26 2.01
CA GLU A 39 -5.37 10.16 1.03
C GLU A 39 -6.39 9.09 1.41
N LYS A 40 -5.95 7.91 1.85
CA LYS A 40 -6.87 6.85 2.32
C LYS A 40 -7.64 7.25 3.58
N ALA A 41 -7.01 7.98 4.50
CA ALA A 41 -7.68 8.51 5.69
C ALA A 41 -8.73 9.57 5.30
N GLY A 42 -8.37 10.55 4.46
CA GLY A 42 -9.33 11.54 3.96
C GLY A 42 -10.45 10.94 3.10
N ALA A 43 -10.20 9.86 2.38
CA ALA A 43 -11.21 9.14 1.60
C ALA A 43 -12.19 8.32 2.47
N LEU A 44 -11.78 7.91 3.68
CA LEU A 44 -12.69 7.32 4.67
C LEU A 44 -13.60 8.39 5.26
N ASP A 45 -13.08 9.57 5.54
CA ASP A 45 -13.85 10.70 6.08
C ASP A 45 -14.81 11.31 5.03
N ALA A 46 -14.41 11.36 3.75
CA ALA A 46 -15.24 11.87 2.65
C ALA A 46 -16.36 10.92 2.20
N ARG A 47 -16.37 9.66 2.67
CA ARG A 47 -17.50 8.76 2.44
C ARG A 47 -18.63 9.14 3.38
N ALA A 48 -19.58 9.93 2.87
CA ALA A 48 -20.84 10.18 3.54
C ALA A 48 -21.46 8.84 3.95
N THR A 49 -21.50 8.58 5.27
CA THR A 49 -22.08 7.33 5.78
C THR A 49 -23.58 7.38 5.58
N LEU A 50 -24.16 6.31 5.02
CA LEU A 50 -25.60 6.22 4.85
C LEU A 50 -26.26 6.12 6.23
N ARG A 51 -27.08 7.12 6.58
CA ARG A 51 -27.93 7.10 7.78
C ARG A 51 -29.36 6.75 7.40
N ARG A 52 -30.00 5.96 8.26
CA ARG A 52 -31.42 5.65 8.12
C ARG A 52 -32.25 6.87 8.51
N ASP A 53 -33.08 7.34 7.58
CA ASP A 53 -34.05 8.41 7.81
C ASP A 53 -35.17 7.87 8.73
N PRO A 54 -35.40 8.47 9.92
CA PRO A 54 -36.45 8.02 10.82
C PRO A 54 -37.86 8.25 10.28
N ALA A 55 -38.07 9.17 9.33
CA ALA A 55 -39.38 9.48 8.77
C ALA A 55 -39.79 8.51 7.65
N SER A 56 -38.87 8.17 6.75
CA SER A 56 -39.14 7.29 5.60
C SER A 56 -38.62 5.86 5.77
N GLY A 57 -37.67 5.64 6.67
CA GLY A 57 -36.97 4.35 6.83
C GLY A 57 -35.91 4.07 5.75
N GLU A 58 -35.76 4.96 4.77
CA GLU A 58 -34.76 4.85 3.70
C GLU A 58 -33.38 5.30 4.16
N TYR A 59 -32.33 4.77 3.53
CA TYR A 59 -30.95 5.17 3.81
C TYR A 59 -30.56 6.35 2.93
N ARG A 60 -30.21 7.48 3.55
CA ARG A 60 -29.76 8.71 2.87
C ARG A 60 -28.31 9.04 3.27
N PRO A 61 -27.53 9.72 2.42
CA PRO A 61 -26.21 10.22 2.82
C PRO A 61 -26.35 11.11 4.05
N GLY A 62 -25.57 10.86 5.09
CA GLY A 62 -25.49 11.79 6.22
C GLY A 62 -24.79 13.06 5.75
N ASP A 63 -25.50 14.19 5.75
CA ASP A 63 -24.90 15.49 5.48
C ASP A 63 -23.72 15.69 6.44
N SER A 64 -22.54 15.91 5.86
CA SER A 64 -21.30 16.22 6.57
C SER A 64 -21.17 17.72 6.77
#